data_AF-A0A1W9UDM1-F1
#
_entry.id   AF-A0A1W9UDM1-F1
#
_cell.length_a   1.000
_cell.length_b   1.000
_cell.length_c   1.000
_cell.angle_alpha   90.00
_cell.angle_beta   90.00
_cell.angle_gamma   90.00
#
_symmetry.space_group_name_H-M   'P 1'
#
loop_
_entity.id
_entity.type
_entity.pdbx_description
1 polymer ?
#
loop_
_entity_poly.entity_id
_entity_poly.type
_entity_poly.pdbx_seq_one_letter_code
_entity_poly.pdbx_strand_id
1 'polypeptide(L)'
;MTSKQQRAALQRQIWQIANDVRGAVDGWDFKQYVLGTLFYRFISENFASYIEAGDENINYAELDDGVITPEIKDDAIKTKGYFIYPSQLFVNIAATANTNDSLNT
;
A
#
# COMPACT_ATOMS: atom_id res chain seq x y z
N MET A 1 18.93 -15.51 1.38
CA MET A 1 18.57 -15.11 2.76
C MET A 1 17.35 -15.91 3.18
N THR A 2 17.29 -16.44 4.40
CA THR A 2 16.13 -17.27 4.83
C THR A 2 14.95 -16.40 5.25
N SER A 3 13.70 -16.87 5.08
CA SER A 3 12.49 -16.08 5.37
C SER A 3 12.42 -15.56 6.81
N LYS A 4 13.05 -16.27 7.76
CA LYS A 4 13.19 -15.83 9.16
C LYS A 4 14.08 -14.60 9.31
N GLN A 5 15.16 -14.50 8.55
CA GLN A 5 16.06 -13.34 8.58
C GLN A 5 15.39 -12.10 7.99
N GLN A 6 14.61 -12.26 6.91
CA GLN A 6 13.82 -11.16 6.33
C GLN A 6 12.75 -10.66 7.31
N ARG A 7 12.02 -11.56 7.99
CA ARG A 7 11.04 -11.18 9.01
C ARG A 7 11.66 -10.43 10.19
N ALA A 8 12.81 -10.89 10.68
CA ALA A 8 13.53 -10.22 11.77
C ALA A 8 14.06 -8.83 11.38
N ALA A 9 14.57 -8.69 10.15
CA ALA A 9 15.02 -7.41 9.61
C ALA A 9 13.84 -6.42 9.44
N LEU A 10 12.72 -6.90 8.89
CA LEU A 10 11.50 -6.10 8.75
C LEU A 10 10.95 -5.64 10.10
N GLN A 11 10.89 -6.55 11.09
CA GLN A 11 10.47 -6.21 12.45
C GLN A 11 11.38 -5.15 13.08
N ARG A 12 12.71 -5.24 12.90
CA ARG A 12 13.65 -4.22 13.40
C ARG A 12 13.43 -2.87 12.73
N GLN A 13 13.26 -2.83 11.42
CA GLN A 13 13.01 -1.58 10.69
C GLN A 13 11.70 -0.92 11.13
N ILE A 14 10.62 -1.68 11.25
CA ILE A 14 9.34 -1.17 11.77
C ILE A 14 9.53 -0.59 13.18
N TRP A 15 10.31 -1.27 14.05
CA TRP A 15 10.56 -0.81 15.41
C TRP A 15 11.43 0.46 15.46
N GLN A 16 12.42 0.59 14.57
CA GLN A 16 13.24 1.80 14.45
C GLN A 16 12.40 2.99 14.00
N ILE A 17 11.61 2.83 12.93
CA ILE A 17 10.66 3.87 12.47
C ILE A 17 9.73 4.24 13.63
N ALA A 18 9.24 3.26 14.39
CA ALA A 18 8.40 3.52 15.56
C ALA A 18 9.08 4.21 16.75
N ASN A 19 10.41 4.18 16.84
CA ASN A 19 11.15 5.00 17.80
C ASN A 19 11.29 6.43 17.28
N ASP A 20 11.61 6.58 15.99
CA ASP A 20 11.91 7.88 15.38
C ASP A 20 10.69 8.83 15.39
N VAL A 21 9.47 8.29 15.30
CA VAL A 21 8.24 9.11 15.31
C VAL A 21 7.65 9.28 16.72
N ARG A 22 8.08 8.49 17.73
CA ARG A 22 7.52 8.51 19.10
C ARG A 22 7.73 9.83 19.85
N GLY A 23 8.68 10.65 19.41
CA GLY A 23 8.93 11.98 19.98
C GLY A 23 8.12 13.11 19.35
N ALA A 24 7.54 12.89 18.16
CA ALA A 24 6.85 13.93 17.38
C ALA A 24 5.31 13.80 17.42
N VAL A 25 4.79 12.62 17.78
CA VAL A 25 3.36 12.28 17.74
C VAL A 25 3.01 11.46 18.99
N ASP A 26 1.84 11.70 19.59
CA ASP A 26 1.35 10.90 20.73
C ASP A 26 1.29 9.41 20.36
N GLY A 27 1.62 8.53 21.29
CA GLY A 27 1.78 7.09 21.02
C GLY A 27 0.50 6.41 20.49
N TRP A 28 -0.65 7.02 20.77
CA TRP A 28 -1.95 6.61 20.26
C TRP A 28 -2.15 6.97 18.77
N ASP A 29 -1.83 8.22 18.39
CA ASP A 29 -1.87 8.70 17.00
C ASP A 29 -0.85 7.96 16.13
N PHE A 30 0.36 7.73 16.66
CA PHE A 30 1.40 6.96 15.98
C PHE A 30 0.89 5.56 15.55
N LYS A 31 0.14 4.89 16.43
CA LYS A 31 -0.42 3.56 16.14
C LYS A 31 -1.43 3.62 15.00
N GLN A 32 -2.30 4.63 14.96
CA GLN A 32 -3.30 4.80 13.91
C GLN A 32 -2.64 5.10 12.56
N TYR A 33 -1.72 6.08 12.52
CA TYR A 33 -1.05 6.46 11.27
C TYR A 33 -0.14 5.35 10.74
N VAL A 34 0.72 4.76 11.57
CA VAL A 34 1.66 3.75 11.07
C VAL A 34 0.98 2.44 10.74
N LEU A 35 0.06 1.93 11.57
CA LEU A 35 -0.64 0.68 11.22
C LEU A 35 -1.59 0.88 10.04
N GLY A 36 -2.27 2.02 9.96
CA GLY A 36 -3.11 2.37 8.82
C GLY A 36 -2.33 2.43 7.52
N THR A 37 -1.20 3.13 7.50
CA THR A 37 -0.34 3.23 6.31
C THR A 37 0.29 1.88 5.94
N LEU A 38 0.74 1.08 6.91
CA LEU A 38 1.26 -0.26 6.64
C LEU A 38 0.19 -1.20 6.09
N PHE A 39 -1.03 -1.12 6.62
CA PHE A 39 -2.16 -1.88 6.12
C PHE A 39 -2.50 -1.46 4.69
N TYR A 40 -2.57 -0.16 4.42
CA TYR A 40 -2.83 0.38 3.09
C TYR A 40 -1.76 -0.04 2.06
N ARG A 41 -0.48 -0.01 2.46
CA ARG A 41 0.62 -0.55 1.66
C ARG A 41 0.41 -2.04 1.36
N PHE A 42 0.09 -2.84 2.38
CA PHE A 42 -0.12 -4.28 2.23
C PHE A 42 -1.27 -4.60 1.27
N ILE A 43 -2.43 -3.94 1.41
CA ILE A 43 -3.56 -4.19 0.51
C ILE A 43 -3.28 -3.70 -0.91
N SER A 44 -2.53 -2.60 -1.07
CA SER A 44 -2.14 -2.09 -2.40
C SER A 44 -1.21 -3.07 -3.12
N GLU A 45 -0.15 -3.53 -2.45
CA GLU A 45 0.79 -4.51 -3.01
C GLU A 45 0.07 -5.84 -3.29
N ASN A 46 -0.80 -6.31 -2.38
CA ASN A 46 -1.57 -7.54 -2.61
C ASN A 46 -2.53 -7.44 -3.79
N PHE A 47 -3.13 -6.26 -3.99
CA PHE A 47 -4.07 -6.02 -5.07
C PHE A 47 -3.37 -5.97 -6.42
N ALA A 48 -2.28 -5.22 -6.53
CA ALA A 48 -1.47 -5.17 -7.76
C ALA A 48 -0.98 -6.58 -8.14
N SER A 49 -0.37 -7.32 -7.20
CA SER A 49 0.07 -8.70 -7.46
C SER A 49 -1.08 -9.66 -7.80
N TYR A 50 -2.30 -9.39 -7.33
CA TYR A 50 -3.47 -10.19 -7.71
C TYR A 50 -3.88 -9.95 -9.16
N ILE A 51 -3.91 -8.69 -9.61
CA ILE A 51 -4.27 -8.36 -10.99
C ILE A 51 -3.19 -8.80 -11.97
N GLU A 52 -1.92 -8.65 -11.59
CA GLU A 52 -0.77 -9.10 -12.39
C GLU A 52 -0.73 -10.62 -12.51
N ALA A 53 -1.24 -11.36 -11.52
CA ALA A 53 -1.33 -12.83 -11.51
C ALA A 53 0.00 -13.57 -11.86
N GLY A 54 1.14 -12.91 -11.67
CA GLY A 54 2.47 -13.43 -12.02
C GLY A 54 2.88 -13.21 -13.49
N ASP A 55 2.13 -12.44 -14.26
CA ASP A 55 2.51 -12.00 -15.62
C ASP A 55 3.40 -10.76 -15.54
N GLU A 56 4.67 -10.91 -15.93
CA GLU A 56 5.66 -9.82 -15.93
C GLU A 56 5.37 -8.74 -16.98
N ASN A 57 4.45 -8.98 -17.93
CA ASN A 57 4.06 -7.99 -18.93
C ASN A 57 2.94 -7.06 -18.44
N ILE A 58 2.31 -7.38 -17.31
CA ILE A 58 1.27 -6.57 -16.70
C ILE A 58 1.91 -5.80 -15.55
N ASN A 59 1.89 -4.48 -15.64
CA ASN A 59 2.23 -3.60 -14.52
C ASN A 59 0.96 -2.84 -14.13
N TYR A 60 0.26 -3.33 -13.10
CA TYR A 60 -1.02 -2.75 -12.71
C TYR A 60 -0.88 -1.29 -12.27
N ALA A 61 0.27 -0.92 -11.69
CA ALA A 61 0.52 0.41 -11.19
C ALA A 61 0.74 1.47 -12.29
N GLU A 62 1.07 1.04 -13.52
CA GLU A 62 1.27 1.93 -14.68
C GLU A 62 0.02 2.03 -15.57
N LEU A 63 -1.05 1.30 -15.26
CA LEU A 63 -2.29 1.39 -16.00
C LEU A 63 -3.05 2.69 -15.69
N ASP A 64 -3.78 3.19 -16.68
CA ASP A 64 -4.72 4.29 -16.49
C ASP A 64 -6.02 3.78 -15.85
N ASP A 65 -6.58 4.55 -14.92
CA ASP A 65 -7.82 4.22 -14.23
C ASP A 65 -9.00 4.01 -15.20
N GLY A 66 -8.98 4.67 -16.36
CA GLY A 66 -10.01 4.55 -17.40
C GLY A 66 -10.03 3.19 -18.10
N VAL A 67 -8.97 2.38 -17.96
CA VAL A 67 -8.95 0.99 -18.45
C VAL A 67 -9.75 0.06 -17.54
N ILE A 68 -10.02 0.47 -16.29
CA ILE A 68 -10.78 -0.32 -15.34
C ILE A 68 -12.28 -0.25 -15.68
N THR A 69 -12.82 -1.35 -16.18
CA THR A 69 -14.25 -1.47 -16.43
C THR A 69 -15.03 -1.75 -15.14
N PRO A 70 -16.34 -1.44 -15.09
CA PRO A 70 -17.19 -1.79 -13.95
C PRO A 70 -17.19 -3.29 -13.64
N GLU A 71 -17.09 -4.15 -14.66
CA GLU A 71 -17.04 -5.60 -14.44
C GLU A 71 -15.77 -6.05 -13.71
N ILE A 72 -14.60 -5.48 -14.08
CA ILE A 72 -13.33 -5.77 -13.39
C ILE A 72 -13.42 -5.35 -11.93
N LYS A 73 -14.01 -4.18 -11.67
CA LYS A 73 -14.21 -3.68 -10.31
C LYS A 73 -15.12 -4.60 -9.50
N ASP A 74 -16.27 -4.99 -10.07
CA ASP A 74 -17.23 -5.86 -9.40
C ASP A 74 -16.64 -7.24 -9.09
N ASP A 75 -15.89 -7.82 -10.03
CA ASP A 75 -15.24 -9.12 -9.85
C ASP A 75 -14.14 -9.07 -8.77
N ALA A 76 -13.32 -8.02 -8.81
CA ALA A 76 -12.30 -7.78 -7.79
C ALA A 76 -12.91 -7.61 -6.40
N ILE A 77 -14.01 -6.86 -6.27
CA ILE A 77 -14.73 -6.69 -4.99
C ILE A 77 -15.31 -8.03 -4.52
N LYS A 78 -15.94 -8.82 -5.40
CA LYS A 78 -16.49 -10.13 -5.02
C LYS A 78 -15.42 -11.12 -4.57
N THR A 79 -14.25 -11.09 -5.19
CA THR A 79 -13.17 -12.06 -4.93
C THR A 79 -12.28 -11.65 -3.75
N LYS A 80 -11.93 -10.36 -3.63
CA LYS A 80 -11.01 -9.85 -2.60
C LYS A 80 -11.71 -9.14 -1.45
N GLY A 81 -12.94 -8.67 -1.65
CA GLY A 81 -13.68 -7.83 -0.69
C GLY A 81 -13.33 -6.34 -0.76
N TYR A 82 -12.44 -5.93 -1.65
CA TYR A 82 -12.00 -4.54 -1.83
C TYR A 82 -11.46 -4.31 -3.25
N PHE A 83 -11.33 -3.05 -3.64
CA PHE A 83 -10.78 -2.62 -4.93
C PHE A 83 -9.98 -1.32 -4.74
N ILE A 84 -8.87 -1.18 -5.46
CA ILE A 84 -8.01 0.01 -5.43
C ILE A 84 -7.66 0.36 -6.88
N TYR A 85 -7.90 1.61 -7.30
CA TYR A 85 -7.49 2.07 -8.63
C TYR A 85 -5.96 2.12 -8.77
N PRO A 86 -5.41 1.97 -9.99
CA PRO A 86 -3.98 2.19 -10.23
C PRO A 86 -3.46 3.51 -9.62
N SER A 87 -4.14 4.63 -9.87
CA SER A 87 -3.76 5.95 -9.33
C SER A 87 -3.75 6.00 -7.79
N GLN A 88 -4.54 5.13 -7.15
CA GLN A 88 -4.74 5.04 -5.70
C GLN A 88 -3.90 3.93 -5.07
N LEU A 89 -2.93 3.34 -5.77
CA LEU A 89 -2.00 2.41 -5.14
C LEU A 89 -1.01 3.17 -4.27
N PHE A 90 -0.58 2.51 -3.17
CA PHE A 90 0.43 3.07 -2.27
C PHE A 90 1.68 3.59 -3.00
N VAL A 91 2.17 2.89 -4.03
CA VAL A 91 3.35 3.31 -4.79
C VAL A 91 3.15 4.65 -5.50
N ASN A 92 1.96 4.88 -6.07
CA ASN A 92 1.63 6.08 -6.83
C ASN A 92 1.32 7.27 -5.89
N ILE A 93 0.63 7.01 -4.78
CA ILE A 93 0.39 8.02 -3.74
C ILE A 93 1.71 8.42 -3.06
N ALA A 94 2.55 7.45 -2.67
CA ALA A 94 3.83 7.72 -2.02
C ALA A 94 4.80 8.51 -2.93
N ALA A 95 4.76 8.28 -4.24
CA ALA A 95 5.58 9.01 -5.21
C ALA A 95 5.23 10.52 -5.26
N THR A 96 3.97 10.89 -5.03
CA THR A 96 3.49 12.28 -5.12
C THR A 96 3.25 12.93 -3.75
N ALA A 97 3.31 12.16 -2.65
CA ALA A 97 2.97 12.61 -1.30
C ALA A 97 3.75 13.85 -0.84
N ASN A 98 5.03 13.96 -1.19
CA ASN A 98 5.88 15.08 -0.75
C ASN A 98 5.55 16.42 -1.44
N THR A 99 4.77 16.38 -2.52
CA THR A 99 4.41 17.55 -3.33
C THR A 99 2.90 17.78 -3.39
N ASN A 100 2.11 16.97 -2.68
CA ASN A 100 0.66 17.05 -2.66
C ASN A 100 0.18 17.77 -1.39
N ASP A 101 -0.11 19.05 -1.53
CA ASP A 101 -0.57 19.91 -0.43
C ASP A 101 -1.96 19.51 0.11
N SER A 102 -2.70 18.69 -0.64
CA SER A 102 -4.07 18.25 -0.34
C SER A 102 -4.17 16.73 -0.14
N LEU A 103 -3.08 16.07 0.24
CA LEU A 103 -3.04 14.60 0.37
C LEU A 103 -4.12 14.03 1.31
N ASN A 104 -4.58 14.82 2.29
CA ASN A 104 -5.51 14.39 3.33
C ASN A 104 -6.85 15.19 3.34
N THR A 105 -7.14 15.96 2.29
CA THR A 105 -8.31 16.87 2.21
C THR A 105 -9.08 16.65 0.93
#